data_AF-A0A7G9NW84-F1
#
_entry.id   AF-A0A7G9NW84-F1
#
_cell.length_a   1.000
_cell.length_b   1.000
_cell.length_c   1.000
_cell.angle_alpha   90.00
_cell.angle_beta   90.00
_cell.angle_gamma   90.00
#
_symmetry.space_group_name_H-M   'P 1'
#
loop_
_entity.id
_entity.type
_entity.pdbx_description
1 polymer ?
#
loop_
_entity_poly.entity_id
_entity_poly.type
_entity_poly.pdbx_seq_one_letter_code
_entity_poly.pdbx_strand_id
1 'polypeptide(L)'
;MRNFREKLTVAAAAAVIACTSGAFGSAIGINVIGGRDGTAGTSVTSAAGVIPFGHWNNIANNGTTTTSGGNQNGSASNLLLSNNAASDVGVTWSATNTYITSIANLSGDSALMNGYLDHNSGAAPATAVTVTDIPYKRYSVIGYVGSDGANRTGRISIGAEGYNYSTLNNYNASGYVQTTTTAGTYPAANYAVFNDLTDSSFTLTNSRVGNNTGLHGLQIIDHSAVLSVNFVGGTSTVGASVTDNAGYIQAKNWNNVAANPTSTTGGGQAGSASNLMLNHTASNASITWSAPNTYRTGSPTADQDDALMDGYLDASNGTDAQINLTDLPFVGAYDVYVYLGSDANGRTGGVYLNGDTSNEIFFTTNVGGSSFTDASDYLRAVATTSGDAVGSNYVRFENITGSSLSITIDNIGSNVGITGLQIVGVIPTPAALPAGIGLLTLVAMRRRRA
;
A
#
# COMPACT_ATOMS: atom_id res chain seq x y z
N MET A 1 -4.69 29.62 -61.29
CA MET A 1 -3.95 28.40 -60.89
C MET A 1 -4.16 28.20 -59.40
N ARG A 2 -4.38 26.95 -58.98
CA ARG A 2 -4.96 26.53 -57.68
C ARG A 2 -4.15 27.02 -56.47
N ASN A 3 -4.81 27.72 -55.54
CA ASN A 3 -4.33 27.91 -54.17
C ASN A 3 -4.70 26.68 -53.34
N PHE A 4 -3.69 26.04 -52.76
CA PHE A 4 -3.80 24.95 -51.79
C PHE A 4 -4.60 25.41 -50.56
N ARG A 5 -5.67 24.68 -50.23
CA ARG A 5 -6.31 24.72 -48.89
C ARG A 5 -5.91 23.44 -48.18
N GLU A 6 -4.91 23.51 -47.31
CA GLU A 6 -4.70 22.46 -46.31
C GLU A 6 -5.79 22.59 -45.24
N LYS A 7 -6.65 21.57 -45.17
CA LYS A 7 -7.56 21.37 -44.05
C LYS A 7 -6.76 20.73 -42.93
N LEU A 8 -6.43 21.50 -41.90
CA LEU A 8 -5.91 20.94 -40.65
C LEU A 8 -7.08 20.33 -39.88
N THR A 9 -7.35 19.04 -40.10
CA THR A 9 -8.22 18.24 -39.24
C THR A 9 -7.43 17.90 -37.97
N VAL A 10 -7.70 18.61 -36.88
CA VAL A 10 -7.22 18.21 -35.54
C VAL A 10 -8.11 17.06 -35.08
N ALA A 11 -7.61 15.84 -35.21
CA ALA A 11 -8.19 14.69 -34.54
C ALA A 11 -7.88 14.81 -33.04
N ALA A 12 -8.89 15.05 -32.22
CA ALA A 12 -8.77 14.88 -30.78
C ALA A 12 -8.66 13.38 -30.51
N ALA A 13 -7.44 12.89 -30.31
CA ALA A 13 -7.21 11.56 -29.78
C ALA A 13 -7.68 11.57 -28.31
N ALA A 14 -8.87 11.01 -28.06
CA ALA A 14 -9.24 10.60 -26.71
C ALA A 14 -8.27 9.49 -26.31
N ALA A 15 -7.35 9.79 -25.39
CA ALA A 15 -6.56 8.77 -24.72
C ALA A 15 -7.55 7.93 -23.90
N VAL A 16 -8.02 6.83 -24.49
CA VAL A 16 -8.57 5.73 -23.71
C VAL A 16 -7.38 5.18 -22.94
N ILE A 17 -7.22 5.62 -21.69
CA ILE A 17 -6.40 4.91 -20.72
C ILE A 17 -7.15 3.60 -20.49
N ALA A 18 -6.83 2.60 -21.31
CA ALA A 18 -7.10 1.23 -20.96
C ALA A 18 -6.31 1.00 -19.67
N CYS A 19 -7.02 0.95 -18.55
CA CYS A 19 -6.47 0.45 -17.30
C CYS A 19 -6.18 -1.03 -17.55
N THR A 20 -4.97 -1.33 -18.02
CA THR A 20 -4.44 -2.68 -17.99
C THR A 20 -4.41 -3.08 -16.52
N SER A 21 -5.15 -4.14 -16.18
CA SER A 21 -5.21 -4.73 -14.84
C SER A 21 -3.80 -4.96 -14.30
N GLY A 22 -3.31 -3.98 -13.54
CA GLY A 22 -2.03 -4.01 -12.85
C GLY A 22 -2.15 -4.87 -11.60
N ALA A 23 -1.11 -5.65 -11.32
CA ALA A 23 -1.06 -6.69 -10.30
C ALA A 23 -1.06 -6.17 -8.85
N PHE A 24 -2.15 -5.52 -8.43
CA PHE A 24 -2.56 -5.65 -7.05
C PHE A 24 -3.08 -7.08 -6.87
N GLY A 25 -2.87 -7.65 -5.68
CA GLY A 25 -3.64 -8.83 -5.29
C GLY A 25 -5.13 -8.56 -5.44
N SER A 26 -5.94 -9.61 -5.33
CA SER A 26 -7.41 -9.47 -5.32
C SER A 26 -7.83 -8.36 -4.33
N ALA A 27 -8.83 -7.54 -4.66
CA ALA A 27 -9.35 -6.52 -3.75
C ALA A 27 -10.85 -6.71 -3.53
N ILE A 28 -11.36 -6.23 -2.41
CA ILE A 28 -12.79 -6.24 -2.08
C ILE A 28 -13.23 -4.80 -1.85
N GLY A 29 -14.15 -4.30 -2.66
CA GLY A 29 -14.80 -3.01 -2.46
C GLY A 29 -16.19 -3.19 -1.87
N ILE A 30 -16.55 -2.41 -0.85
CA ILE A 30 -17.87 -2.39 -0.22
C ILE A 30 -18.41 -0.96 -0.28
N ASN A 31 -19.51 -0.76 -0.99
CA ASN A 31 -20.20 0.53 -1.09
C ASN A 31 -21.45 0.51 -0.23
N VAL A 32 -21.63 1.51 0.62
CA VAL A 32 -22.88 1.70 1.37
C VAL A 32 -23.85 2.51 0.52
N ILE A 33 -24.92 1.87 0.04
CA ILE A 33 -25.99 2.58 -0.70
C ILE A 33 -26.67 3.63 0.21
N GLY A 34 -26.78 3.37 1.51
CA GLY A 34 -27.38 4.30 2.47
C GLY A 34 -28.85 4.61 2.13
N GLY A 35 -29.28 5.86 2.42
CA GLY A 35 -30.63 6.32 2.11
C GLY A 35 -31.53 6.54 3.33
N ARG A 36 -32.56 7.36 3.14
CA ARG A 36 -33.57 7.70 4.14
C ARG A 36 -34.87 8.11 3.44
N ASP A 37 -36.00 7.91 4.10
CA ASP A 37 -37.31 8.43 3.69
C ASP A 37 -37.71 7.98 2.27
N GLY A 38 -37.44 6.71 1.95
CA GLY A 38 -37.74 6.12 0.64
C GLY A 38 -36.80 6.54 -0.50
N THR A 39 -35.74 7.32 -0.20
CA THR A 39 -34.70 7.68 -1.17
C THR A 39 -33.43 6.89 -0.86
N ALA A 40 -33.06 5.97 -1.75
CA ALA A 40 -31.78 5.25 -1.69
C ALA A 40 -30.65 6.10 -2.28
N GLY A 41 -29.44 5.90 -1.79
CA GLY A 41 -28.26 6.45 -2.44
C GLY A 41 -27.88 5.64 -3.68
N THR A 42 -26.69 5.94 -4.19
CA THR A 42 -26.25 5.45 -5.48
C THR A 42 -25.43 4.15 -5.36
N SER A 43 -25.70 3.18 -6.23
CA SER A 43 -24.81 2.04 -6.44
C SER A 43 -23.58 2.45 -7.27
N VAL A 44 -22.40 2.02 -6.84
CA VAL A 44 -21.15 2.18 -7.60
C VAL A 44 -21.11 1.12 -8.69
N THR A 45 -21.09 1.56 -9.95
CA THR A 45 -21.10 0.72 -11.16
C THR A 45 -19.91 0.97 -12.10
N SER A 46 -19.01 1.87 -11.70
CA SER A 46 -17.81 2.22 -12.46
C SER A 46 -16.62 2.35 -11.51
N ALA A 47 -15.43 2.59 -12.06
CA ALA A 47 -14.22 2.75 -11.25
C ALA A 47 -14.41 3.83 -10.18
N ALA A 48 -14.11 3.47 -8.94
CA ALA A 48 -14.19 4.36 -7.78
C ALA A 48 -13.15 3.99 -6.73
N GLY A 49 -12.91 4.91 -5.81
CA GLY A 49 -12.02 4.78 -4.66
C GLY A 49 -10.65 5.43 -4.88
N VAL A 50 -9.94 5.62 -3.77
CA VAL A 50 -8.52 6.01 -3.72
C VAL A 50 -7.68 5.10 -4.60
N ILE A 51 -7.97 3.79 -4.59
CA ILE A 51 -7.55 2.86 -5.63
C ILE A 51 -8.73 2.67 -6.56
N PRO A 52 -8.69 3.20 -7.79
CA PRO A 52 -9.78 3.06 -8.74
C PRO A 52 -10.03 1.58 -9.03
N PHE A 53 -11.21 1.11 -8.65
CA PHE A 53 -11.62 -0.27 -8.79
C PHE A 53 -13.07 -0.36 -9.26
N GLY A 54 -13.37 -1.28 -10.18
CA GLY A 54 -14.62 -1.30 -10.95
C GLY A 54 -15.76 -2.17 -10.40
N HIS A 55 -15.51 -3.10 -9.46
CA HIS A 55 -16.53 -4.05 -9.00
C HIS A 55 -16.85 -3.88 -7.51
N TRP A 56 -17.77 -2.97 -7.19
CA TRP A 56 -18.16 -2.71 -5.81
C TRP A 56 -19.31 -3.59 -5.35
N ASN A 57 -19.18 -4.19 -4.15
CA ASN A 57 -20.27 -4.84 -3.45
C ASN A 57 -21.18 -3.75 -2.87
N ASN A 58 -22.29 -3.50 -3.55
CA ASN A 58 -23.25 -2.47 -3.17
C ASN A 58 -24.19 -3.01 -2.07
N ILE A 59 -23.92 -2.64 -0.82
CA ILE A 59 -24.70 -3.08 0.33
C ILE A 59 -25.80 -2.06 0.67
N ALA A 60 -26.99 -2.55 0.95
CA ALA A 60 -28.13 -1.77 1.41
C ALA A 60 -28.75 -2.45 2.63
N ASN A 61 -29.39 -1.67 3.51
CA ASN A 61 -30.22 -2.27 4.55
C ASN A 61 -31.33 -3.10 3.91
N ASN A 62 -31.60 -4.25 4.54
CA ASN A 62 -32.56 -5.21 4.04
C ASN A 62 -33.96 -4.57 3.98
N GLY A 63 -34.46 -4.31 2.76
CA GLY A 63 -35.79 -3.74 2.51
C GLY A 63 -35.75 -2.28 2.08
N THR A 64 -36.27 -2.03 0.88
CA THR A 64 -36.44 -0.74 0.19
C THR A 64 -37.39 0.25 0.89
N THR A 65 -37.63 0.11 2.19
CA THR A 65 -38.53 0.94 2.99
C THR A 65 -37.83 1.36 4.27
N THR A 66 -36.87 2.28 4.16
CA THR A 66 -36.23 2.94 5.31
C THR A 66 -37.25 3.86 5.97
N THR A 67 -37.91 3.37 7.02
CA THR A 67 -38.61 4.25 7.96
C THR A 67 -37.57 5.11 8.68
N SER A 68 -37.85 6.41 8.81
CA SER A 68 -36.96 7.36 9.47
C SER A 68 -36.78 6.98 10.95
N GLY A 69 -35.53 6.90 11.41
CA GLY A 69 -35.20 6.80 12.83
C GLY A 69 -35.31 5.38 13.39
N GLY A 70 -34.20 4.66 13.38
CA GLY A 70 -34.05 3.36 14.02
C GLY A 70 -32.69 2.76 13.69
N ASN A 71 -32.15 1.94 14.59
CA ASN A 71 -30.88 1.25 14.38
C ASN A 71 -30.93 0.43 13.09
N GLN A 72 -29.97 0.69 12.22
CA GLN A 72 -29.82 0.11 10.90
C GLN A 72 -28.77 -0.98 10.95
N ASN A 73 -29.21 -2.22 10.75
CA ASN A 73 -28.31 -3.37 10.71
C ASN A 73 -28.51 -4.15 9.42
N GLY A 74 -27.45 -4.77 8.93
CA GLY A 74 -27.54 -5.67 7.80
C GLY A 74 -26.33 -6.57 7.68
N SER A 75 -26.41 -7.47 6.71
CA SER A 75 -25.34 -8.39 6.38
C SER A 75 -25.35 -8.71 4.88
N ALA A 76 -24.17 -9.07 4.38
CA ALA A 76 -23.99 -9.66 3.08
C ALA A 76 -22.91 -10.75 3.20
N SER A 77 -23.03 -11.78 2.38
CA SER A 77 -22.04 -12.84 2.27
C SER A 77 -21.67 -13.05 0.81
N ASN A 78 -20.63 -13.83 0.58
CA ASN A 78 -20.11 -14.14 -0.74
C ASN A 78 -19.71 -12.89 -1.53
N LEU A 79 -19.04 -11.94 -0.87
CA LEU A 79 -18.63 -10.71 -1.52
C LEU A 79 -17.74 -11.01 -2.72
N LEU A 80 -17.92 -10.23 -3.78
CA LEU A 80 -17.14 -10.34 -4.99
C LEU A 80 -15.77 -9.70 -4.82
N LEU A 81 -14.77 -10.40 -5.31
CA LEU A 81 -13.40 -9.96 -5.44
C LEU A 81 -13.23 -9.04 -6.66
N SER A 82 -12.02 -8.49 -6.82
CA SER A 82 -11.75 -7.52 -7.88
C SER A 82 -11.84 -8.06 -9.31
N ASN A 83 -11.60 -9.35 -9.45
CA ASN A 83 -11.79 -10.10 -10.69
C ASN A 83 -13.21 -10.65 -10.87
N ASN A 84 -14.18 -10.19 -10.08
CA ASN A 84 -15.57 -10.65 -10.08
C ASN A 84 -15.75 -12.14 -9.67
N ALA A 85 -14.73 -12.74 -9.07
CA ALA A 85 -14.86 -14.06 -8.45
C ALA A 85 -15.61 -13.95 -7.12
N ALA A 86 -16.46 -14.93 -6.82
CA ALA A 86 -17.03 -15.07 -5.49
C ALA A 86 -15.92 -15.41 -4.48
N SER A 87 -16.08 -14.94 -3.25
CA SER A 87 -15.26 -15.32 -2.09
C SER A 87 -16.15 -15.82 -0.96
N ASP A 88 -15.57 -16.30 0.13
CA ASP A 88 -16.32 -16.61 1.36
C ASP A 88 -16.50 -15.37 2.26
N VAL A 89 -16.01 -14.20 1.82
CA VAL A 89 -16.00 -12.98 2.63
C VAL A 89 -17.41 -12.56 3.00
N GLY A 90 -17.60 -12.37 4.30
CA GLY A 90 -18.82 -11.84 4.90
C GLY A 90 -18.64 -10.41 5.37
N VAL A 91 -19.74 -9.65 5.37
CA VAL A 91 -19.80 -8.35 6.02
C VAL A 91 -21.09 -8.24 6.83
N THR A 92 -20.98 -7.68 8.02
CA THR A 92 -22.12 -7.22 8.83
C THR A 92 -21.91 -5.76 9.18
N TRP A 93 -23.00 -5.01 9.31
CA TRP A 93 -22.91 -3.61 9.70
C TRP A 93 -24.01 -3.22 10.66
N SER A 94 -23.73 -2.19 11.44
CA SER A 94 -24.67 -1.54 12.35
C SER A 94 -24.44 -0.03 12.33
N ALA A 95 -25.51 0.73 12.42
CA ALA A 95 -25.47 2.19 12.51
C ALA A 95 -26.73 2.72 13.18
N THR A 96 -26.68 3.94 13.72
CA THR A 96 -27.88 4.58 14.30
C THR A 96 -28.90 4.98 13.23
N ASN A 97 -28.44 5.19 12.00
CA ASN A 97 -29.26 5.58 10.86
C ASN A 97 -28.48 5.35 9.55
N THR A 98 -29.12 5.59 8.42
CA THR A 98 -28.47 5.77 7.11
C THR A 98 -28.88 7.09 6.49
N TYR A 99 -28.04 7.63 5.61
CA TYR A 99 -28.35 8.88 4.94
C TYR A 99 -27.69 8.95 3.55
N ILE A 100 -27.96 10.03 2.83
CA ILE A 100 -27.35 10.35 1.54
C ILE A 100 -26.87 11.79 1.53
N THR A 101 -25.79 12.04 0.83
CA THR A 101 -25.32 13.39 0.52
C THR A 101 -26.09 13.97 -0.67
N SER A 102 -26.02 15.29 -0.87
CA SER A 102 -26.57 15.98 -2.04
C SER A 102 -25.59 16.05 -3.22
N ILE A 103 -24.66 15.10 -3.30
CA ILE A 103 -23.67 15.00 -4.38
C ILE A 103 -24.36 14.55 -5.67
N ALA A 104 -24.09 15.24 -6.78
CA ALA A 104 -24.50 14.77 -8.09
C ALA A 104 -23.70 13.51 -8.48
N ASN A 105 -24.40 12.44 -8.86
CA ASN A 105 -23.77 11.21 -9.32
C ASN A 105 -23.20 11.39 -10.74
N LEU A 106 -21.95 11.85 -10.81
CA LEU A 106 -21.23 12.14 -12.04
C LEU A 106 -20.09 11.16 -12.33
N SER A 107 -19.70 10.34 -11.35
CA SER A 107 -18.61 9.36 -11.41
C SER A 107 -18.80 8.24 -10.37
N GLY A 108 -18.04 7.15 -10.52
CA GLY A 108 -17.98 6.09 -9.49
C GLY A 108 -17.60 6.62 -8.11
N ASP A 109 -16.68 7.58 -8.03
CA ASP A 109 -16.30 8.21 -6.75
C ASP A 109 -17.45 9.01 -6.11
N SER A 110 -18.20 9.76 -6.93
CA SER A 110 -19.37 10.48 -6.44
C SER A 110 -20.48 9.53 -5.98
N ALA A 111 -20.60 8.35 -6.60
CA ALA A 111 -21.50 7.30 -6.18
C ALA A 111 -21.04 6.67 -4.85
N LEU A 112 -19.74 6.39 -4.71
CA LEU A 112 -19.16 5.83 -3.48
C LEU A 112 -19.36 6.77 -2.29
N MET A 113 -19.18 8.07 -2.50
CA MET A 113 -19.33 9.09 -1.47
C MET A 113 -20.79 9.58 -1.29
N ASN A 114 -21.78 8.90 -1.89
CA ASN A 114 -23.17 9.33 -1.83
C ASN A 114 -23.90 8.81 -0.59
N GLY A 115 -24.04 7.49 -0.47
CA GLY A 115 -24.69 6.84 0.66
C GLY A 115 -23.73 6.64 1.83
N TYR A 116 -24.23 6.64 3.06
CA TYR A 116 -23.43 6.29 4.22
C TYR A 116 -24.24 5.73 5.40
N LEU A 117 -23.54 4.96 6.23
CA LEU A 117 -23.96 4.58 7.57
C LEU A 117 -23.75 5.76 8.51
N ASP A 118 -24.84 6.28 9.09
CA ASP A 118 -24.87 7.55 9.83
C ASP A 118 -24.77 7.32 11.34
N HIS A 119 -23.83 8.04 11.97
CA HIS A 119 -23.65 8.11 13.42
C HIS A 119 -24.28 9.41 13.95
N ASN A 120 -25.58 9.38 14.25
CA ASN A 120 -26.36 10.59 14.59
C ASN A 120 -26.74 10.73 16.08
N SER A 121 -26.39 9.75 16.91
CA SER A 121 -26.64 9.79 18.34
C SER A 121 -25.37 9.44 19.12
N GLY A 122 -25.24 9.92 20.36
CA GLY A 122 -24.12 9.53 21.24
C GLY A 122 -24.31 8.18 21.91
N ALA A 123 -25.39 7.45 21.58
CA ALA A 123 -25.70 6.14 22.12
C ALA A 123 -25.49 5.04 21.07
N ALA A 124 -25.19 3.83 21.55
CA ALA A 124 -24.96 2.64 20.75
C ALA A 124 -26.15 2.27 19.83
N PRO A 125 -25.90 1.54 18.72
CA PRO A 125 -24.59 1.05 18.28
C PRO A 125 -23.77 2.14 17.60
N ALA A 126 -22.46 2.14 17.86
CA ALA A 126 -21.54 2.90 17.03
C ALA A 126 -21.66 2.42 15.58
N THR A 127 -21.53 3.34 14.62
CA THR A 127 -21.41 2.95 13.20
C THR A 127 -20.22 2.02 13.04
N ALA A 128 -20.49 0.76 12.70
CA ALA A 128 -19.48 -0.28 12.59
C ALA A 128 -19.76 -1.19 11.41
N VAL A 129 -18.69 -1.60 10.73
CA VAL A 129 -18.69 -2.60 9.68
C VAL A 129 -17.69 -3.69 10.08
N THR A 130 -18.18 -4.90 10.28
CA THR A 130 -17.35 -6.08 10.57
C THR A 130 -17.24 -6.92 9.32
N VAL A 131 -16.01 -7.21 8.91
CA VAL A 131 -15.71 -8.09 7.78
C VAL A 131 -15.11 -9.38 8.32
N THR A 132 -15.52 -10.53 7.77
CA THR A 132 -15.02 -11.86 8.13
C THR A 132 -14.51 -12.61 6.91
N ASP A 133 -13.77 -13.69 7.18
CA ASP A 133 -13.31 -14.65 6.17
C ASP A 133 -12.44 -14.00 5.08
N ILE A 134 -11.66 -12.98 5.49
CA ILE A 134 -10.74 -12.26 4.61
C ILE A 134 -9.65 -13.24 4.15
N PRO A 135 -9.50 -13.47 2.83
CA PRO A 135 -8.60 -14.49 2.32
C PRO A 135 -7.13 -14.02 2.29
N TYR A 136 -6.89 -12.74 2.53
CA TYR A 136 -5.57 -12.13 2.46
C TYR A 136 -4.81 -12.36 3.76
N LYS A 137 -3.55 -12.81 3.65
CA LYS A 137 -2.66 -12.97 4.79
C LYS A 137 -2.14 -11.64 5.33
N ARG A 138 -2.06 -10.64 4.46
CA ARG A 138 -1.79 -9.25 4.80
C ARG A 138 -2.52 -8.35 3.83
N TYR A 139 -3.14 -7.29 4.33
CA TYR A 139 -3.90 -6.36 3.52
C TYR A 139 -3.94 -4.99 4.16
N SER A 140 -4.38 -4.01 3.37
CA SER A 140 -4.79 -2.71 3.90
C SER A 140 -6.29 -2.54 3.82
N VAL A 141 -6.82 -1.74 4.74
CA VAL A 141 -8.20 -1.27 4.70
C VAL A 141 -8.21 0.22 4.46
N ILE A 142 -8.89 0.65 3.40
CA ILE A 142 -9.20 2.06 3.15
C ILE A 142 -10.65 2.28 3.59
N GLY A 143 -10.86 3.11 4.61
CA GLY A 143 -12.20 3.48 5.07
C GLY A 143 -12.60 4.85 4.55
N TYR A 144 -13.77 4.96 3.91
CA TYR A 144 -14.29 6.20 3.34
C TYR A 144 -15.23 6.89 4.33
N VAL A 145 -14.88 8.10 4.75
CA VAL A 145 -15.59 8.85 5.78
C VAL A 145 -16.12 10.18 5.26
N GLY A 146 -17.21 10.65 5.83
CA GLY A 146 -17.84 11.88 5.38
C GLY A 146 -19.17 12.15 6.06
N SER A 147 -19.94 13.09 5.52
CA SER A 147 -21.36 13.29 5.85
C SER A 147 -22.00 14.24 4.82
N ASP A 148 -23.27 14.55 4.99
CA ASP A 148 -24.00 15.57 4.22
C ASP A 148 -23.57 17.03 4.49
N GLY A 149 -22.60 17.28 5.38
CA GLY A 149 -22.04 18.60 5.63
C GLY A 149 -20.56 18.61 6.04
N ALA A 150 -19.91 19.77 5.92
CA ALA A 150 -18.52 19.97 6.35
C ALA A 150 -18.37 20.23 7.86
N ASN A 151 -17.11 20.16 8.31
CA ASN A 151 -16.66 20.58 9.64
C ASN A 151 -17.22 19.74 10.80
N ARG A 152 -17.67 18.52 10.51
CA ARG A 152 -18.14 17.57 11.53
C ARG A 152 -16.99 16.65 11.88
N THR A 153 -16.71 16.51 13.17
CA THR A 153 -15.53 15.76 13.63
C THR A 153 -15.88 14.34 14.02
N GLY A 154 -15.06 13.40 13.56
CA GLY A 154 -15.19 11.98 13.83
C GLY A 154 -13.85 11.29 14.01
N ARG A 155 -13.92 10.02 14.39
CA ARG A 155 -12.77 9.11 14.47
C ARG A 155 -13.12 7.80 13.78
N ILE A 156 -12.27 7.38 12.85
CA ILE A 156 -12.34 6.06 12.22
C ILE A 156 -11.27 5.16 12.82
N SER A 157 -11.58 3.90 13.10
CA SER A 157 -10.66 3.00 13.80
C SER A 157 -10.86 1.52 13.50
N ILE A 158 -9.77 0.76 13.57
CA ILE A 158 -9.74 -0.70 13.66
C ILE A 158 -8.95 -1.06 14.91
N GLY A 159 -9.59 -1.75 15.86
CA GLY A 159 -8.97 -2.05 17.16
C GLY A 159 -8.52 -0.78 17.89
N ALA A 160 -7.24 -0.74 18.29
CA ALA A 160 -6.65 0.41 18.98
C ALA A 160 -6.26 1.54 18.01
N GLU A 161 -5.90 1.21 16.77
CA GLU A 161 -5.50 2.17 15.75
C GLU A 161 -6.69 3.01 15.29
N GLY A 162 -6.50 4.32 15.15
CA GLY A 162 -7.55 5.16 14.61
C GLY A 162 -7.18 6.61 14.39
N TYR A 163 -7.87 7.21 13.43
CA TYR A 163 -7.54 8.49 12.84
C TYR A 163 -8.69 9.49 13.02
N ASN A 164 -8.35 10.68 13.47
CA ASN A 164 -9.30 11.77 13.66
C ASN A 164 -9.46 12.57 12.37
N TYR A 165 -10.68 12.97 12.05
CA TYR A 165 -10.95 13.76 10.84
C TYR A 165 -12.08 14.76 11.07
N SER A 166 -12.10 15.77 10.21
CA SER A 166 -13.22 16.67 10.01
C SER A 166 -13.78 16.42 8.61
N THR A 167 -15.10 16.29 8.49
CA THR A 167 -15.75 16.05 7.20
C THR A 167 -15.45 17.20 6.24
N LEU A 168 -15.12 16.84 5.01
CA LEU A 168 -15.19 17.76 3.89
C LEU A 168 -16.66 18.04 3.55
N ASN A 169 -16.93 19.14 2.85
CA ASN A 169 -18.22 19.27 2.15
C ASN A 169 -18.38 18.09 1.18
N ASN A 170 -19.61 17.84 0.73
CA ASN A 170 -19.96 16.96 -0.39
C ASN A 170 -18.77 16.71 -1.33
N TYR A 171 -18.43 15.44 -1.57
CA TYR A 171 -17.31 15.04 -2.45
C TYR A 171 -17.38 15.86 -3.75
N ASN A 172 -16.25 16.48 -4.08
CA ASN A 172 -16.13 17.43 -5.19
C ASN A 172 -14.83 17.16 -5.95
N ALA A 173 -14.55 18.00 -6.96
CA ALA A 173 -13.40 17.87 -7.84
C ALA A 173 -12.02 17.86 -7.13
N SER A 174 -11.94 18.18 -5.83
CA SER A 174 -10.72 18.12 -5.03
C SER A 174 -10.28 16.69 -4.68
N GLY A 175 -11.15 15.68 -4.92
CA GLY A 175 -10.80 14.26 -4.81
C GLY A 175 -10.72 13.74 -3.37
N TYR A 176 -9.90 12.69 -3.19
CA TYR A 176 -9.69 12.04 -1.90
C TYR A 176 -8.58 12.70 -1.10
N VAL A 177 -8.82 12.89 0.21
CA VAL A 177 -7.88 13.48 1.17
C VAL A 177 -7.79 12.57 2.40
N GLN A 178 -6.57 12.11 2.70
CA GLN A 178 -6.32 11.20 3.82
C GLN A 178 -6.30 11.93 5.16
N THR A 179 -6.78 11.27 6.21
CA THR A 179 -6.34 11.58 7.57
C THR A 179 -5.28 10.58 8.05
N THR A 180 -4.23 11.11 8.70
CA THR A 180 -3.13 10.33 9.31
C THR A 180 -2.94 10.66 10.79
N THR A 181 -3.73 11.59 11.36
CA THR A 181 -3.52 12.04 12.74
C THR A 181 -4.22 11.15 13.75
N THR A 182 -3.46 10.70 14.75
CA THR A 182 -3.96 10.03 15.95
C THR A 182 -4.12 11.01 17.14
N ALA A 183 -3.54 12.21 17.02
CA ALA A 183 -3.66 13.29 18.01
C ALA A 183 -5.07 13.93 17.99
N GLY A 184 -5.43 14.67 19.04
CA GLY A 184 -6.73 15.35 19.21
C GLY A 184 -7.03 16.52 18.24
N THR A 185 -6.42 16.51 17.06
CA THR A 185 -6.68 17.43 15.94
C THR A 185 -7.54 16.75 14.87
N TYR A 186 -8.34 17.54 14.14
CA TYR A 186 -9.31 17.03 13.16
C TYR A 186 -9.09 17.65 11.77
N PRO A 187 -8.10 17.18 10.99
CA PRO A 187 -7.86 17.66 9.64
C PRO A 187 -9.03 17.35 8.72
N ALA A 188 -9.26 18.20 7.72
CA ALA A 188 -10.28 17.96 6.71
C ALA A 188 -9.88 16.75 5.84
N ALA A 189 -10.66 15.68 5.87
CA ALA A 189 -10.36 14.42 5.18
C ALA A 189 -11.64 13.65 4.82
N ASN A 190 -11.52 12.71 3.88
CA ASN A 190 -12.61 11.82 3.47
C ASN A 190 -12.19 10.34 3.35
N TYR A 191 -10.96 9.98 3.73
CA TYR A 191 -10.58 8.59 3.94
C TYR A 191 -9.46 8.43 4.98
N ALA A 192 -9.29 7.21 5.46
CA ALA A 192 -8.14 6.76 6.24
C ALA A 192 -7.65 5.40 5.72
N VAL A 193 -6.38 5.09 5.98
CA VAL A 193 -5.77 3.80 5.59
C VAL A 193 -5.23 3.12 6.85
N PHE A 194 -5.58 1.85 7.01
CA PHE A 194 -5.02 0.95 8.01
C PHE A 194 -4.19 -0.08 7.26
N ASN A 195 -2.88 -0.10 7.49
CA ASN A 195 -1.97 -0.96 6.75
C ASN A 195 -1.62 -2.20 7.56
N ASP A 196 -1.07 -3.20 6.87
CA ASP A 196 -0.44 -4.37 7.47
C ASP A 196 -1.34 -5.20 8.39
N LEU A 197 -2.65 -5.20 8.11
CA LEU A 197 -3.61 -6.05 8.82
C LEU A 197 -3.44 -7.50 8.39
N THR A 198 -3.42 -8.42 9.35
CA THR A 198 -3.18 -9.85 9.10
C THR A 198 -4.34 -10.75 9.55
N ASP A 199 -5.24 -10.25 10.40
CA ASP A 199 -6.37 -11.02 10.89
C ASP A 199 -7.36 -11.32 9.76
N SER A 200 -7.97 -12.50 9.77
CA SER A 200 -9.02 -12.88 8.81
C SER A 200 -10.34 -12.14 9.02
N SER A 201 -10.41 -11.25 10.02
CA SER A 201 -11.56 -10.42 10.32
C SER A 201 -11.15 -9.11 10.96
N PHE A 202 -11.89 -8.04 10.71
CA PHE A 202 -11.74 -6.77 11.43
C PHE A 202 -13.11 -6.11 11.63
N THR A 203 -13.17 -5.17 12.58
CA THR A 203 -14.29 -4.24 12.72
C THR A 203 -13.81 -2.81 12.50
N LEU A 204 -14.28 -2.19 11.43
CA LEU A 204 -14.08 -0.78 11.13
C LEU A 204 -15.17 0.04 11.81
N THR A 205 -14.78 0.87 12.76
CA THR A 205 -15.71 1.71 13.53
C THR A 205 -15.55 3.15 13.10
N ASN A 206 -16.68 3.84 12.88
CA ASN A 206 -16.74 5.28 12.73
C ASN A 206 -17.52 5.91 13.90
N SER A 207 -16.83 6.72 14.69
CA SER A 207 -17.38 7.36 15.88
C SER A 207 -17.55 8.85 15.67
N ARG A 208 -18.71 9.38 16.09
CA ARG A 208 -18.94 10.82 16.20
C ARG A 208 -18.13 11.39 17.36
N VAL A 209 -17.48 12.52 17.14
CA VAL A 209 -16.89 13.34 18.21
C VAL A 209 -17.73 14.60 18.44
N GLY A 210 -17.86 15.47 17.43
CA GLY A 210 -18.58 16.74 17.57
C GLY A 210 -20.00 16.71 17.01
N ASN A 211 -20.19 16.12 15.83
CA ASN A 211 -21.45 16.14 15.08
C ASN A 211 -21.56 14.89 14.19
N ASN A 212 -22.69 14.70 13.51
CA ASN A 212 -22.98 13.50 12.73
C ASN A 212 -21.89 13.21 11.69
N THR A 213 -21.38 11.98 11.71
CA THR A 213 -20.39 11.50 10.75
C THR A 213 -20.79 10.15 10.19
N GLY A 214 -20.27 9.83 9.02
CA GLY A 214 -20.70 8.70 8.22
C GLY A 214 -19.55 7.84 7.71
N LEU A 215 -19.84 6.55 7.53
CA LEU A 215 -19.00 5.63 6.78
C LEU A 215 -19.68 5.33 5.43
N HIS A 216 -19.03 5.76 4.35
CA HIS A 216 -19.53 5.63 2.97
C HIS A 216 -19.22 4.25 2.37
N GLY A 217 -18.15 3.63 2.81
CA GLY A 217 -17.71 2.35 2.29
C GLY A 217 -16.30 2.02 2.75
N LEU A 218 -15.75 0.95 2.21
CA LEU A 218 -14.35 0.57 2.42
C LEU A 218 -13.79 -0.23 1.24
N GLN A 219 -12.47 -0.26 1.13
CA GLN A 219 -11.72 -1.20 0.29
C GLN A 219 -10.80 -2.04 1.16
N ILE A 220 -10.70 -3.33 0.85
CA ILE A 220 -9.73 -4.27 1.40
C ILE A 220 -8.80 -4.62 0.25
N ILE A 221 -7.53 -4.27 0.42
CA ILE A 221 -6.54 -4.37 -0.64
C ILE A 221 -5.51 -5.40 -0.21
N ASP A 222 -5.49 -6.52 -0.92
CA ASP A 222 -4.49 -7.55 -0.71
C ASP A 222 -3.09 -7.00 -0.97
N HIS A 223 -2.23 -7.15 0.03
CA HIS A 223 -0.81 -6.84 -0.06
C HIS A 223 -0.01 -8.08 -0.41
N SER A 224 -0.64 -9.06 -1.07
CA SER A 224 0.05 -10.28 -1.47
C SER A 224 1.27 -9.97 -2.33
N ALA A 225 1.25 -8.92 -3.18
CA ALA A 225 2.33 -8.51 -4.10
C ALA A 225 3.64 -8.16 -3.37
N VAL A 226 4.38 -9.19 -3.02
CA VAL A 226 5.69 -9.14 -2.37
C VAL A 226 6.66 -9.99 -3.17
N LEU A 227 7.66 -9.31 -3.73
CA LEU A 227 8.83 -9.95 -4.30
C LEU A 227 9.89 -9.98 -3.21
N SER A 228 10.23 -11.17 -2.72
CA SER A 228 11.23 -11.36 -1.66
C SER A 228 12.47 -12.04 -2.22
N VAL A 229 13.66 -11.55 -1.87
CA VAL A 229 14.93 -12.15 -2.26
C VAL A 229 15.80 -12.37 -1.02
N ASN A 230 16.26 -13.60 -0.83
CA ASN A 230 17.23 -13.96 0.20
C ASN A 230 18.58 -14.17 -0.47
N PHE A 231 19.62 -13.50 0.00
CA PHE A 231 20.98 -13.76 -0.44
C PHE A 231 21.60 -14.81 0.47
N VAL A 232 21.62 -16.05 -0.04
CA VAL A 232 22.13 -17.19 0.74
C VAL A 232 23.61 -17.01 1.10
N GLY A 233 24.36 -16.20 0.35
CA GLY A 233 25.73 -15.80 0.71
C GLY A 233 26.72 -16.98 0.79
N GLY A 234 27.90 -16.70 1.35
CA GLY A 234 28.96 -17.69 1.59
C GLY A 234 29.82 -18.07 0.37
N THR A 235 31.11 -18.33 0.60
CA THR A 235 32.07 -18.77 -0.43
C THR A 235 32.31 -20.28 -0.42
N SER A 236 32.61 -20.87 0.75
CA SER A 236 32.82 -22.32 0.92
C SER A 236 31.65 -23.05 1.58
N THR A 237 30.82 -22.32 2.32
CA THR A 237 29.61 -22.80 2.97
C THR A 237 28.56 -21.73 2.77
N VAL A 238 27.51 -22.07 2.03
CA VAL A 238 26.38 -21.18 1.81
C VAL A 238 25.60 -21.00 3.11
N GLY A 239 25.02 -19.83 3.32
CA GLY A 239 24.08 -19.58 4.41
C GLY A 239 22.78 -20.34 4.22
N ALA A 240 21.81 -20.10 5.11
CA ALA A 240 20.52 -20.76 5.04
C ALA A 240 19.62 -20.22 3.91
N SER A 241 18.82 -21.13 3.35
CA SER A 241 17.69 -20.75 2.51
C SER A 241 16.47 -20.48 3.37
N VAL A 242 15.73 -19.42 3.05
CA VAL A 242 14.42 -19.15 3.65
C VAL A 242 13.39 -19.98 2.91
N THR A 243 12.66 -20.82 3.64
CA THR A 243 11.69 -21.78 3.08
C THR A 243 10.28 -21.62 3.63
N ASP A 244 10.10 -20.75 4.63
CA ASP A 244 8.80 -20.38 5.17
C ASP A 244 8.77 -18.86 5.46
N ASN A 245 7.82 -18.43 6.29
CA ASN A 245 7.58 -17.06 6.71
C ASN A 245 8.83 -16.40 7.30
N ALA A 246 9.30 -15.33 6.66
CA ALA A 246 10.34 -14.44 7.17
C ALA A 246 10.15 -13.00 6.68
N GLY A 247 10.95 -12.10 7.22
CA GLY A 247 11.00 -10.66 6.91
C GLY A 247 10.17 -9.82 7.87
N TYR A 248 10.51 -8.53 7.96
CA TYR A 248 9.63 -7.51 8.55
C TYR A 248 8.26 -7.57 7.87
N ILE A 249 8.26 -7.79 6.56
CA ILE A 249 7.08 -8.12 5.78
C ILE A 249 7.01 -9.64 5.63
N GLN A 250 6.20 -10.29 6.46
CA GLN A 250 6.12 -11.75 6.47
C GLN A 250 5.73 -12.32 5.09
N ALA A 251 6.64 -13.10 4.49
CA ALA A 251 6.45 -13.75 3.20
C ALA A 251 7.05 -15.15 3.18
N LYS A 252 6.47 -16.07 2.39
CA LYS A 252 6.96 -17.46 2.21
C LYS A 252 7.68 -17.69 0.88
N ASN A 253 7.45 -16.83 -0.11
CA ASN A 253 7.95 -16.99 -1.49
C ASN A 253 9.33 -16.36 -1.69
N TRP A 254 10.31 -16.74 -0.86
CA TRP A 254 11.66 -16.21 -0.95
C TRP A 254 12.42 -16.77 -2.16
N ASN A 255 12.91 -15.86 -3.00
CA ASN A 255 13.87 -16.19 -4.05
C ASN A 255 15.25 -16.32 -3.41
N ASN A 256 15.67 -17.55 -3.12
CA ASN A 256 16.99 -17.83 -2.55
C ASN A 256 18.06 -17.74 -3.66
N VAL A 257 18.85 -16.68 -3.65
CA VAL A 257 19.87 -16.38 -4.68
C VAL A 257 21.27 -16.58 -4.09
N ALA A 258 22.11 -17.32 -4.81
CA ALA A 258 23.50 -17.60 -4.44
C ALA A 258 24.49 -17.00 -5.46
N ALA A 259 25.76 -16.93 -5.08
CA ALA A 259 26.84 -16.55 -5.98
C ALA A 259 26.94 -17.53 -7.16
N ASN A 260 27.41 -17.05 -8.31
CA ASN A 260 27.74 -17.93 -9.42
C ASN A 260 28.89 -18.87 -8.99
N PRO A 261 28.75 -20.20 -9.06
CA PRO A 261 29.71 -21.17 -8.52
C PRO A 261 31.11 -21.11 -9.14
N THR A 262 31.35 -20.31 -10.18
CA THR A 262 32.66 -20.13 -10.82
C THR A 262 33.56 -19.12 -10.13
N SER A 263 33.07 -18.43 -9.10
CA SER A 263 33.83 -17.40 -8.39
C SER A 263 34.68 -18.01 -7.27
N THR A 264 36.00 -17.90 -7.40
CA THR A 264 36.96 -18.34 -6.39
C THR A 264 37.03 -17.35 -5.22
N THR A 265 37.32 -17.85 -4.03
CA THR A 265 37.49 -17.09 -2.78
C THR A 265 38.43 -15.89 -2.97
N GLY A 266 37.98 -14.69 -2.62
CA GLY A 266 38.79 -13.46 -2.65
C GLY A 266 38.80 -12.68 -3.98
N GLY A 267 37.99 -13.06 -4.96
CA GLY A 267 37.66 -12.24 -6.13
C GLY A 267 36.21 -11.76 -6.06
N GLY A 268 35.91 -10.58 -6.60
CA GLY A 268 34.56 -10.02 -6.63
C GLY A 268 33.50 -11.05 -7.01
N GLN A 269 32.48 -11.16 -6.17
CA GLN A 269 31.36 -12.07 -6.31
C GLN A 269 30.25 -11.43 -7.13
N ALA A 270 29.55 -12.24 -7.91
CA ALA A 270 28.38 -11.81 -8.63
C ALA A 270 27.38 -12.95 -8.78
N GLY A 271 26.12 -12.59 -8.95
CA GLY A 271 25.05 -13.54 -9.18
C GLY A 271 23.88 -12.91 -9.92
N SER A 272 22.98 -13.75 -10.37
CA SER A 272 21.78 -13.34 -11.08
C SER A 272 20.68 -14.38 -10.94
N ALA A 273 19.43 -13.92 -10.91
CA ALA A 273 18.26 -14.78 -11.04
C ALA A 273 17.22 -14.09 -11.91
N SER A 274 16.50 -14.87 -12.71
CA SER A 274 15.39 -14.41 -13.53
C SER A 274 14.10 -15.12 -13.13
N ASN A 275 12.98 -14.60 -13.60
CA ASN A 275 11.65 -15.11 -13.29
C ASN A 275 11.36 -15.14 -11.78
N LEU A 276 11.74 -14.08 -11.07
CA LEU A 276 11.59 -14.01 -9.63
C LEU A 276 10.14 -14.22 -9.23
N MET A 277 9.95 -15.01 -8.18
CA MET A 277 8.65 -15.34 -7.63
C MET A 277 8.04 -14.10 -6.96
N LEU A 278 6.92 -13.65 -7.52
CA LEU A 278 5.98 -12.72 -6.92
C LEU A 278 4.78 -13.53 -6.43
N ASN A 279 4.63 -13.66 -5.12
CA ASN A 279 3.47 -14.30 -4.48
C ASN A 279 3.27 -15.74 -4.96
N HIS A 280 4.34 -16.53 -4.95
CA HIS A 280 4.31 -17.92 -5.45
C HIS A 280 4.02 -18.07 -6.95
N THR A 281 4.01 -16.98 -7.72
CA THR A 281 3.93 -16.99 -9.18
C THR A 281 5.20 -16.42 -9.78
N ALA A 282 5.76 -17.08 -10.79
CA ALA A 282 6.91 -16.53 -11.52
C ALA A 282 6.50 -15.23 -12.21
N SER A 283 7.26 -14.16 -12.00
CA SER A 283 7.10 -12.88 -12.71
C SER A 283 8.13 -12.75 -13.84
N ASN A 284 8.16 -11.62 -14.54
CA ASN A 284 9.27 -11.31 -15.45
C ASN A 284 10.45 -10.64 -14.74
N ALA A 285 10.32 -10.34 -13.44
CA ALA A 285 11.37 -9.62 -12.72
C ALA A 285 12.67 -10.43 -12.70
N SER A 286 13.77 -9.70 -12.80
CA SER A 286 15.11 -10.26 -12.71
C SER A 286 15.95 -9.47 -11.71
N ILE A 287 16.96 -10.14 -11.17
CA ILE A 287 17.96 -9.55 -10.28
C ILE A 287 19.34 -9.90 -10.78
N THR A 288 20.24 -8.92 -10.70
CA THR A 288 21.69 -9.12 -10.78
C THR A 288 22.32 -8.43 -9.58
N TRP A 289 23.45 -8.94 -9.11
CA TRP A 289 24.19 -8.31 -8.03
C TRP A 289 25.68 -8.56 -8.17
N SER A 290 26.46 -7.68 -7.55
CA SER A 290 27.90 -7.80 -7.42
C SER A 290 28.33 -7.32 -6.04
N ALA A 291 29.26 -8.03 -5.40
CA ALA A 291 29.80 -7.68 -4.11
C ALA A 291 31.27 -8.06 -4.04
N PRO A 292 32.12 -7.33 -3.29
CA PRO A 292 33.49 -7.76 -3.03
C PRO A 292 33.60 -9.21 -2.56
N ASN A 293 32.75 -9.60 -1.61
CA ASN A 293 32.66 -10.97 -1.11
C ASN A 293 31.21 -11.35 -0.81
N THR A 294 31.00 -12.61 -0.47
CA THR A 294 29.79 -13.10 0.17
C THR A 294 30.17 -13.88 1.40
N TYR A 295 29.45 -13.68 2.48
CA TYR A 295 29.71 -14.36 3.74
C TYR A 295 28.42 -14.86 4.34
N ARG A 296 28.57 -15.55 5.46
CA ARG A 296 27.48 -15.90 6.34
C ARG A 296 27.83 -15.49 7.76
N THR A 297 26.84 -15.18 8.59
CA THR A 297 27.06 -14.78 9.99
C THR A 297 27.54 -15.96 10.84
N GLY A 298 27.20 -17.19 10.43
CA GLY A 298 27.65 -18.41 11.10
C GLY A 298 26.88 -18.73 12.39
N SER A 299 25.87 -17.93 12.72
CA SER A 299 24.95 -18.19 13.82
C SER A 299 24.00 -19.36 13.48
N PRO A 300 23.54 -20.14 14.46
CA PRO A 300 22.48 -21.11 14.23
C PRO A 300 21.21 -20.42 13.74
N THR A 301 20.57 -20.95 12.70
CA THR A 301 19.27 -20.48 12.23
C THR A 301 18.17 -21.15 13.06
N ALA A 302 17.72 -20.49 14.13
CA ALA A 302 16.69 -21.06 14.98
C ALA A 302 15.30 -20.97 14.33
N ASP A 303 15.09 -19.94 13.51
CA ASP A 303 13.88 -19.72 12.72
C ASP A 303 14.22 -19.22 11.29
N GLN A 304 13.20 -18.81 10.55
CA GLN A 304 13.32 -18.37 9.15
C GLN A 304 13.77 -16.91 9.02
N ASP A 305 13.56 -16.09 10.04
CA ASP A 305 14.08 -14.73 10.10
C ASP A 305 15.59 -14.77 10.39
N ASP A 306 16.04 -15.67 11.27
CA ASP A 306 17.46 -16.00 11.43
C ASP A 306 18.07 -16.53 10.12
N ALA A 307 17.32 -17.35 9.37
CA ALA A 307 17.77 -17.84 8.07
C ALA A 307 17.91 -16.70 7.04
N LEU A 308 17.01 -15.72 7.07
CA LEU A 308 17.09 -14.50 6.27
C LEU A 308 18.31 -13.65 6.65
N MET A 309 18.75 -13.67 7.91
CA MET A 309 19.89 -12.88 8.40
C MET A 309 21.23 -13.63 8.36
N ASP A 310 21.29 -14.87 7.89
CA ASP A 310 22.53 -15.67 7.88
C ASP A 310 23.45 -15.29 6.71
N GLY A 311 22.99 -15.40 5.47
CA GLY A 311 23.78 -15.07 4.28
C GLY A 311 23.79 -13.58 3.97
N TYR A 312 24.92 -13.03 3.48
CA TYR A 312 24.97 -11.64 3.03
C TYR A 312 25.95 -11.36 1.89
N LEU A 313 25.62 -10.34 1.11
CA LEU A 313 26.50 -9.68 0.16
C LEU A 313 27.39 -8.68 0.91
N ASP A 314 28.70 -8.89 0.93
CA ASP A 314 29.64 -8.12 1.75
C ASP A 314 30.22 -6.94 0.97
N ALA A 315 29.89 -5.73 1.41
CA ALA A 315 30.61 -4.52 1.06
C ALA A 315 31.82 -4.40 1.99
N SER A 316 33.02 -4.43 1.42
CA SER A 316 34.27 -4.44 2.18
C SER A 316 35.43 -3.78 1.45
N ASN A 317 36.45 -3.39 2.20
CA ASN A 317 37.67 -2.78 1.69
C ASN A 317 37.41 -1.50 0.86
N GLY A 318 36.43 -0.69 1.27
CA GLY A 318 36.05 0.54 0.55
C GLY A 318 35.44 0.29 -0.83
N THR A 319 34.90 -0.91 -1.06
CA THR A 319 34.15 -1.27 -2.27
C THR A 319 32.74 -1.67 -1.90
N ASP A 320 31.77 -1.10 -2.60
CA ASP A 320 30.35 -1.31 -2.34
C ASP A 320 29.85 -2.64 -2.90
N ALA A 321 28.75 -3.14 -2.32
CA ALA A 321 27.93 -4.14 -2.99
C ALA A 321 26.73 -3.48 -3.67
N GLN A 322 26.36 -4.03 -4.82
CA GLN A 322 25.38 -3.46 -5.75
C GLN A 322 24.37 -4.52 -6.13
N ILE A 323 23.10 -4.15 -6.16
CA ILE A 323 21.99 -4.98 -6.61
C ILE A 323 21.23 -4.19 -7.67
N ASN A 324 20.88 -4.83 -8.78
CA ASN A 324 20.03 -4.27 -9.83
C ASN A 324 18.84 -5.20 -10.07
N LEU A 325 17.64 -4.64 -9.97
CA LEU A 325 16.37 -5.29 -10.29
C LEU A 325 15.82 -4.70 -11.59
N THR A 326 15.31 -5.55 -12.47
CA THR A 326 14.64 -5.15 -13.72
C THR A 326 13.28 -5.82 -13.84
N ASP A 327 12.44 -5.28 -14.73
CA ASP A 327 11.14 -5.83 -15.09
C ASP A 327 10.23 -6.05 -13.88
N LEU A 328 10.35 -5.15 -12.89
CA LEU A 328 9.54 -5.18 -11.68
C LEU A 328 8.04 -5.02 -12.05
N PRO A 329 7.17 -5.97 -11.64
CA PRO A 329 5.78 -6.04 -12.10
C PRO A 329 4.81 -5.16 -11.27
N PHE A 330 5.33 -4.18 -10.53
CA PHE A 330 4.52 -3.30 -9.69
C PHE A 330 3.93 -2.16 -10.52
N VAL A 331 2.64 -1.92 -10.38
CA VAL A 331 1.95 -0.79 -11.04
C VAL A 331 1.81 0.34 -10.04
N GLY A 332 2.41 1.50 -10.35
CA GLY A 332 2.43 2.64 -9.45
C GLY A 332 3.69 2.65 -8.58
N ALA A 333 3.51 2.94 -7.30
CA ALA A 333 4.60 3.01 -6.35
C ALA A 333 4.74 1.71 -5.55
N TYR A 334 5.94 1.46 -5.02
CA TYR A 334 6.24 0.35 -4.13
C TYR A 334 7.23 0.78 -3.05
N ASP A 335 7.24 0.04 -1.95
CA ASP A 335 8.22 0.19 -0.89
C ASP A 335 9.32 -0.85 -1.06
N VAL A 336 10.53 -0.45 -0.68
CA VAL A 336 11.73 -1.30 -0.73
C VAL A 336 12.22 -1.49 0.70
N TYR A 337 12.20 -2.74 1.16
CA TYR A 337 12.81 -3.16 2.41
C TYR A 337 14.14 -3.82 2.08
N VAL A 338 15.23 -3.35 2.68
CA VAL A 338 16.56 -3.94 2.53
C VAL A 338 17.01 -4.43 3.89
N TYR A 339 17.26 -5.73 4.01
CA TYR A 339 17.70 -6.38 5.23
C TYR A 339 19.22 -6.32 5.33
N LEU A 340 19.72 -6.00 6.52
CA LEU A 340 21.09 -5.63 6.79
C LEU A 340 21.71 -6.63 7.74
N GLY A 341 22.96 -6.99 7.48
CA GLY A 341 23.69 -7.93 8.31
C GLY A 341 25.19 -7.82 8.16
N SER A 342 25.89 -8.55 9.02
CA SER A 342 27.34 -8.70 9.04
C SER A 342 27.69 -9.82 10.03
N ASP A 343 28.96 -10.22 10.11
CA ASP A 343 29.46 -11.17 11.13
C ASP A 343 29.72 -10.50 12.50
N ALA A 344 29.47 -9.19 12.65
CA ALA A 344 29.55 -8.51 13.94
C ALA A 344 28.60 -7.30 14.05
N ASN A 345 28.30 -6.92 15.30
CA ASN A 345 27.54 -5.72 15.64
C ASN A 345 28.38 -4.43 15.57
N GLY A 346 27.70 -3.29 15.40
CA GLY A 346 28.29 -1.95 15.55
C GLY A 346 29.10 -1.47 14.34
N ARG A 347 29.06 -2.18 13.21
CA ARG A 347 29.74 -1.77 11.97
C ARG A 347 28.87 -0.78 11.22
N THR A 348 29.44 0.36 10.83
CA THR A 348 28.68 1.45 10.19
C THR A 348 28.62 1.26 8.68
N GLY A 349 27.43 1.43 8.11
CA GLY A 349 27.20 1.38 6.68
C GLY A 349 26.07 2.31 6.28
N GLY A 350 25.88 2.44 4.97
CA GLY A 350 24.78 3.18 4.37
C GLY A 350 24.10 2.36 3.27
N VAL A 351 22.83 2.64 3.01
CA VAL A 351 22.14 2.12 1.82
C VAL A 351 21.51 3.26 1.08
N TYR A 352 21.64 3.28 -0.24
CA TYR A 352 21.00 4.24 -1.11
C TYR A 352 20.50 3.60 -2.40
N LEU A 353 19.56 4.27 -3.05
CA LEU A 353 18.91 3.78 -4.26
C LEU A 353 19.32 4.56 -5.50
N ASN A 354 19.36 3.88 -6.65
CA ASN A 354 19.49 4.50 -7.98
C ASN A 354 20.72 5.40 -8.17
N GLY A 355 21.80 5.17 -7.42
CA GLY A 355 23.00 6.00 -7.48
C GLY A 355 22.88 7.36 -6.78
N ASP A 356 21.77 7.61 -6.10
CA ASP A 356 21.47 8.90 -5.46
C ASP A 356 21.82 8.85 -3.96
N THR A 357 23.02 9.29 -3.62
CA THR A 357 23.50 9.33 -2.22
C THR A 357 22.74 10.35 -1.36
N SER A 358 21.90 11.22 -1.94
CA SER A 358 21.08 12.14 -1.14
C SER A 358 19.92 11.42 -0.42
N ASN A 359 19.58 10.20 -0.85
CA ASN A 359 18.58 9.35 -0.19
C ASN A 359 19.20 8.32 0.76
N GLU A 360 20.50 8.39 1.03
CA GLU A 360 21.21 7.41 1.83
C GLU A 360 20.70 7.32 3.27
N ILE A 361 20.46 6.09 3.72
CA ILE A 361 20.05 5.78 5.09
C ILE A 361 21.18 5.03 5.77
N PHE A 362 21.68 5.61 6.86
CA PHE A 362 22.81 5.10 7.62
C PHE A 362 22.38 4.21 8.77
N PHE A 363 23.19 3.21 9.07
CA PHE A 363 22.95 2.23 10.13
C PHE A 363 24.26 1.78 10.77
N THR A 364 24.14 1.19 11.97
CA THR A 364 25.16 0.29 12.50
C THR A 364 24.59 -1.12 12.56
N THR A 365 25.37 -2.13 12.20
CA THR A 365 24.90 -3.51 12.14
C THR A 365 24.38 -3.97 13.50
N ASN A 366 23.18 -4.53 13.51
CA ASN A 366 22.67 -5.33 14.61
C ASN A 366 22.29 -6.69 14.04
N VAL A 367 23.17 -7.68 14.20
CA VAL A 367 23.04 -9.02 13.62
C VAL A 367 21.88 -9.84 14.20
N GLY A 368 21.12 -9.27 15.15
CA GLY A 368 20.14 -10.00 15.95
C GLY A 368 20.88 -10.85 16.98
N GLY A 369 20.74 -10.49 18.25
CA GLY A 369 21.16 -11.37 19.34
C GLY A 369 20.00 -12.27 19.70
N SER A 370 20.13 -13.58 19.49
CA SER A 370 19.08 -14.60 19.68
C SER A 370 17.85 -14.45 18.77
N SER A 371 17.17 -15.56 18.54
CA SER A 371 16.04 -15.76 17.61
C SER A 371 15.07 -14.59 17.52
N PHE A 372 14.58 -14.32 16.31
CA PHE A 372 13.49 -13.38 16.09
C PHE A 372 12.21 -13.94 16.75
N THR A 373 11.69 -13.21 17.73
CA THR A 373 10.48 -13.59 18.45
C THR A 373 9.23 -12.98 17.83
N ASP A 374 9.35 -11.75 17.31
CA ASP A 374 8.28 -11.07 16.57
C ASP A 374 8.81 -9.88 15.74
N ALA A 375 7.89 -9.12 15.14
CA ALA A 375 8.22 -7.96 14.30
C ALA A 375 8.97 -6.83 15.03
N SER A 376 8.97 -6.79 16.37
CA SER A 376 9.71 -5.79 17.14
C SER A 376 11.22 -6.01 17.13
N ASP A 377 11.68 -7.21 16.78
CA ASP A 377 13.09 -7.54 16.61
C ASP A 377 13.66 -6.97 15.30
N TYR A 378 12.79 -6.55 14.37
CA TYR A 378 13.17 -5.77 13.20
C TYR A 378 13.33 -4.29 13.57
N LEU A 379 14.57 -3.82 13.57
CA LEU A 379 14.97 -2.47 13.92
C LEU A 379 15.28 -1.67 12.65
N ARG A 380 14.43 -0.68 12.35
CA ARG A 380 14.56 0.20 11.19
C ARG A 380 15.65 1.23 11.39
N ALA A 381 16.57 1.33 10.43
CA ALA A 381 17.45 2.49 10.30
C ALA A 381 16.72 3.67 9.63
N VAL A 382 16.94 4.88 10.18
CA VAL A 382 16.33 6.15 9.72
C VAL A 382 17.33 7.31 9.73
N ALA A 383 18.60 7.06 10.06
CA ALA A 383 19.61 8.10 10.15
C ALA A 383 19.97 8.61 8.75
N THR A 384 20.08 9.92 8.59
CA THR A 384 20.45 10.59 7.34
C THR A 384 21.90 11.10 7.36
N THR A 385 22.62 10.82 8.45
CA THR A 385 24.07 11.02 8.55
C THR A 385 24.69 9.80 9.23
N SER A 386 25.94 9.48 8.90
CA SER A 386 26.65 8.35 9.50
C SER A 386 26.90 8.52 11.00
N GLY A 387 27.00 9.76 11.49
CA GLY A 387 27.21 10.05 12.92
C GLY A 387 25.99 9.77 13.79
N ASP A 388 24.79 9.75 13.20
CA ASP A 388 23.52 9.49 13.89
C ASP A 388 23.06 8.02 13.75
N ALA A 389 23.88 7.17 13.11
CA ALA A 389 23.56 5.79 12.86
C ALA A 389 23.39 5.00 14.16
N VAL A 390 22.36 4.14 14.21
CA VAL A 390 22.04 3.28 15.37
C VAL A 390 21.98 1.81 14.96
N GLY A 391 21.96 0.92 15.96
CA GLY A 391 21.84 -0.52 15.73
C GLY A 391 20.55 -0.84 14.98
N SER A 392 20.65 -1.41 13.79
CA SER A 392 19.51 -1.71 12.92
C SER A 392 19.78 -2.94 12.06
N ASN A 393 18.71 -3.56 11.56
CA ASN A 393 18.76 -4.75 10.71
C ASN A 393 17.90 -4.65 9.44
N TYR A 394 17.25 -3.50 9.22
CA TYR A 394 16.69 -3.18 7.92
C TYR A 394 16.58 -1.67 7.67
N VAL A 395 16.47 -1.29 6.39
CA VAL A 395 16.04 0.04 5.95
C VAL A 395 14.79 -0.08 5.09
N ARG A 396 13.99 1.00 5.06
CA ARG A 396 12.79 1.11 4.21
C ARG A 396 12.82 2.39 3.41
N PHE A 397 12.71 2.26 2.10
CA PHE A 397 12.46 3.34 1.16
C PHE A 397 11.01 3.30 0.71
N GLU A 398 10.37 4.45 0.65
CA GLU A 398 8.93 4.55 0.40
C GLU A 398 8.63 5.18 -0.94
N ASN A 399 7.50 4.77 -1.54
CA ASN A 399 6.95 5.36 -2.76
C ASN A 399 7.91 5.36 -3.97
N ILE A 400 8.71 4.32 -4.12
CA ILE A 400 9.59 4.14 -5.28
C ILE A 400 8.75 3.80 -6.50
N THR A 401 9.08 4.37 -7.65
CA THR A 401 8.36 4.16 -8.91
C THR A 401 9.31 3.67 -10.00
N GLY A 402 8.78 2.96 -10.99
CA GLY A 402 9.53 2.48 -12.15
C GLY A 402 9.58 0.95 -12.20
N SER A 403 10.07 0.40 -13.30
CA SER A 403 10.23 -1.06 -13.46
C SER A 403 11.65 -1.53 -13.18
N SER A 404 12.55 -0.64 -12.76
CA SER A 404 13.95 -0.95 -12.46
C SER A 404 14.41 -0.18 -11.24
N LEU A 405 15.31 -0.80 -10.47
CA LEU A 405 15.81 -0.29 -9.21
C LEU A 405 17.26 -0.75 -9.05
N SER A 406 18.17 0.17 -8.71
CA SER A 406 19.46 -0.21 -8.15
C SER A 406 19.51 0.09 -6.66
N ILE A 407 20.16 -0.79 -5.90
CA ILE A 407 20.40 -0.68 -4.46
C ILE A 407 21.90 -0.79 -4.25
N THR A 408 22.47 0.18 -3.56
CA THR A 408 23.87 0.17 -3.14
C THR A 408 23.94 0.06 -1.63
N ILE A 409 24.85 -0.77 -1.13
CA ILE A 409 25.31 -0.70 0.26
C ILE A 409 26.74 -0.15 0.30
N ASP A 410 26.89 0.98 0.99
CA ASP A 410 28.15 1.71 1.17
C ASP A 410 28.91 1.19 2.39
N ASN A 411 30.21 0.95 2.21
CA ASN A 411 31.14 0.58 3.27
C ASN A 411 31.72 1.84 3.95
N ILE A 412 31.17 2.19 5.11
CA ILE A 412 31.62 3.37 5.87
C ILE A 412 32.59 2.94 6.98
N GLY A 413 33.66 2.23 6.57
CA GLY A 413 34.83 1.94 7.41
C GLY A 413 34.88 0.55 8.05
N SER A 414 33.84 -0.29 7.92
CA SER A 414 33.89 -1.70 8.32
C SER A 414 32.91 -2.53 7.51
N ASN A 415 33.12 -3.85 7.45
CA ASN A 415 32.35 -4.77 6.61
C ASN A 415 30.87 -4.81 6.99
N VAL A 416 30.01 -4.47 6.03
CA VAL A 416 28.56 -4.47 6.17
C VAL A 416 27.96 -5.19 4.97
N GLY A 417 26.74 -5.71 5.10
CA GLY A 417 26.13 -6.46 4.02
C GLY A 417 24.61 -6.38 3.95
N ILE A 418 24.12 -6.73 2.76
CA ILE A 418 22.70 -6.94 2.50
C ILE A 418 22.43 -8.45 2.58
N THR A 419 21.51 -8.83 3.46
CA THR A 419 21.12 -10.24 3.66
C THR A 419 19.93 -10.63 2.79
N GLY A 420 19.05 -9.66 2.52
CA GLY A 420 17.90 -9.86 1.64
C GLY A 420 17.19 -8.55 1.32
N LEU A 421 16.13 -8.65 0.54
CA LEU A 421 15.24 -7.51 0.26
C LEU A 421 13.82 -7.96 0.03
N GLN A 422 12.88 -7.03 0.19
CA GLN A 422 11.50 -7.17 -0.25
C GLN A 422 11.04 -5.92 -1.00
N ILE A 423 10.38 -6.15 -2.13
CA ILE A 423 9.65 -5.11 -2.86
C ILE A 423 8.17 -5.35 -2.62
N VAL A 424 7.50 -4.35 -2.04
CA VAL A 424 6.11 -4.45 -1.62
C VAL A 424 5.30 -3.44 -2.40
N GLY A 425 4.33 -3.90 -3.17
CA GLY A 425 3.41 -3.01 -3.87
C GLY A 425 2.71 -2.08 -2.88
N VAL A 426 2.76 -0.77 -3.14
CA VAL A 426 2.12 0.23 -2.27
C VAL A 426 0.88 0.74 -2.97
N ILE A 427 -0.14 0.97 -2.17
CA ILE A 427 -1.31 1.71 -2.58
C ILE A 427 -0.89 3.17 -2.74
N PRO A 428 -0.92 3.75 -3.95
CA PRO A 428 -0.60 5.17 -4.09
C PRO A 428 -1.57 5.99 -3.24
N THR A 429 -1.06 6.78 -2.30
CA THR A 429 -1.80 7.95 -1.82
C THR A 429 -2.04 8.84 -3.04
N PRO A 430 -3.28 9.27 -3.36
CA PRO A 430 -3.50 10.17 -4.47
C PRO A 430 -2.66 11.41 -4.21
N ALA A 431 -1.69 11.68 -5.10
CA ALA A 431 -1.03 12.97 -5.10
C ALA A 431 -2.13 14.01 -5.21
N ALA A 432 -2.16 14.97 -4.29
CA ALA A 432 -3.05 16.12 -4.41
C ALA A 432 -2.87 16.67 -5.83
N LEU A 433 -3.93 16.58 -6.65
CA LEU A 433 -3.92 17.15 -7.98
C LEU A 433 -3.46 18.61 -7.81
N PRO A 434 -2.42 19.07 -8.53
CA PRO A 434 -2.08 20.48 -8.53
C PRO A 434 -3.35 21.24 -8.89
N ALA A 435 -3.83 22.07 -7.97
CA ALA A 435 -4.96 22.96 -8.19
C ALA A 435 -4.59 23.91 -9.34
N GLY A 436 -4.89 23.51 -10.58
CA GLY A 436 -4.18 24.10 -11.71
C GLY A 436 -4.69 23.72 -13.09
N ILE A 437 -5.97 23.41 -13.27
CA ILE A 437 -6.64 23.63 -14.56
C ILE A 437 -8.00 24.28 -14.29
N GLY A 438 -7.98 25.61 -14.21
CA GLY A 438 -9.17 26.43 -14.12
C GLY A 438 -10.08 26.27 -15.35
N LEU A 439 -11.38 26.36 -15.08
CA LEU A 439 -12.48 26.42 -16.04
C LEU A 439 -12.12 27.17 -17.33
N LEU A 440 -12.19 26.49 -18.48
CA LEU A 440 -12.53 27.17 -19.74
C LEU A 440 -14.06 27.27 -19.82
N THR A 441 -14.60 28.38 -19.33
CA THR A 441 -15.99 28.77 -19.57
C THR A 441 -16.16 29.13 -21.05
N LEU A 442 -16.85 28.27 -21.81
CA LEU A 442 -17.29 28.60 -23.16
C LEU A 442 -18.43 29.62 -23.09
N VAL A 443 -18.10 30.92 -23.11
CA VAL A 443 -19.06 31.99 -23.32
C VAL A 443 -19.53 31.95 -24.78
N ALA A 444 -20.66 31.28 -25.04
CA ALA A 444 -21.35 31.42 -26.31
C ALA A 444 -22.06 32.79 -26.34
N MET A 445 -21.46 33.73 -27.06
CA MET A 445 -22.01 35.06 -27.33
C MET A 445 -23.39 34.98 -28.00
N ARG A 446 -24.36 35.63 -27.36
CA ARG A 446 -25.65 36.05 -27.90
C ARG A 446 -25.46 36.91 -29.16
N ARG A 447 -25.67 36.36 -30.36
CA ARG A 447 -25.93 37.19 -31.55
C ARG A 447 -27.43 37.43 -31.68
N ARG A 448 -27.86 38.63 -31.27
CA ARG A 448 -29.04 39.27 -31.84
C ARG A 448 -28.74 39.61 -33.29
N ARG A 449 -29.64 39.27 -34.22
CA ARG A 449 -29.85 40.07 -35.44
C ARG A 449 -31.35 40.21 -35.68
N ALA A 450 -31.67 41.41 -36.15
CA ALA A 450 -32.96 41.88 -36.62
C ALA A 450 -33.46 41.06 -37.82
#